data_AF-A0A838DE54-F1
#
_entry.id   AF-A0A838DE54-F1
#
_cell.length_a   1.000
_cell.length_b   1.000
_cell.length_c   1.000
_cell.angle_alpha   90.00
_cell.angle_beta   90.00
_cell.angle_gamma   90.00
#
_symmetry.space_group_name_H-M   'P 1'
#
loop_
_entity.id
_entity.type
_entity.pdbx_description
1 polymer ?
#
loop_
_entity_poly.entity_id
_entity_poly.type
_entity_poly.pdbx_seq_one_letter_code
_entity_poly.pdbx_strand_id
1 'polypeptide(L)'
;MTAASALAAPRVDEALRKSTIAENRIGIVDVWENSPVRARDNDSHAEEIVDTLFPAESLLCVGRSRSQIETRCREELRGRLHRMQFIVPSAMSAASGLTRGGTLSEHTLDNTGPRRFIVVEFDTGTIDEQAAIIWHLASRAPLTLVVHSGSKSLHSWYYCFGQPENRVRQFFSHAVSLGADPATWGRSQFVRLPDGRRGNGKRQTTYYLNP
;
A
#
# COMPACT_ATOMS: atom_id res chain seq x y z
N MET A 1 -5.94 7.57 28.77
CA MET A 1 -5.48 7.72 27.37
C MET A 1 -4.02 8.12 27.39
N THR A 2 -3.12 7.14 27.44
CA THR A 2 -1.67 7.38 27.35
C THR A 2 -1.32 7.60 25.88
N ALA A 3 -0.72 8.74 25.58
CA ALA A 3 -0.11 8.99 24.28
C ALA A 3 0.89 7.85 24.02
N ALA A 4 0.67 7.08 22.96
CA ALA A 4 1.71 6.22 22.43
C ALA A 4 2.89 7.12 22.08
N SER A 5 3.95 7.04 22.89
CA SER A 5 5.26 7.57 22.57
C SER A 5 5.60 7.14 21.15
N ALA A 6 5.83 8.11 20.27
CA ALA A 6 6.40 7.84 18.96
C ALA A 6 7.82 7.31 19.23
N LEU A 7 7.97 6.00 19.27
CA LEU A 7 9.28 5.36 19.14
C LEU A 7 9.94 6.01 17.92
N ALA A 8 11.12 6.58 18.12
CA ALA A 8 11.94 7.07 17.01
C ALA A 8 11.98 5.96 15.98
N ALA A 9 11.54 6.25 14.75
CA ALA A 9 11.56 5.27 13.67
C ALA A 9 12.97 4.67 13.61
N PRO A 10 13.12 3.34 13.60
CA PRO A 10 14.44 2.73 13.59
C PRO A 10 15.27 3.34 12.47
N ARG A 11 16.46 3.83 12.81
CA ARG A 11 17.40 4.33 11.81
C ARG A 11 17.67 3.19 10.82
N VAL A 12 17.73 3.52 9.53
CA VAL A 12 18.04 2.54 8.48
C VAL A 12 19.35 1.84 8.84
N ASP A 13 19.31 0.51 8.86
CA ASP A 13 20.49 -0.33 9.00
C ASP A 13 21.07 -0.56 7.60
N GLU A 14 22.04 0.28 7.23
CA GLU A 14 22.68 0.26 5.92
C GLU A 14 23.41 -1.07 5.64
N ALA A 15 23.93 -1.74 6.68
CA ALA A 15 24.61 -3.01 6.51
C ALA A 15 23.60 -4.11 6.17
N LEU A 16 22.52 -4.18 6.95
CA LEU A 16 21.42 -5.12 6.72
C LEU A 16 20.72 -4.89 5.38
N ARG A 17 20.50 -3.61 5.00
CA ARG A 17 19.91 -3.27 3.70
C ARG A 17 20.78 -3.76 2.55
N LYS A 18 22.09 -3.48 2.60
CA LYS A 18 23.04 -3.92 1.56
C LYS A 18 23.14 -5.44 1.47
N SER A 19 23.22 -6.15 2.61
CA SER A 19 23.26 -7.62 2.59
C SER A 19 21.97 -8.21 2.03
N THR A 20 20.81 -7.67 2.42
CA THR A 20 19.50 -8.09 1.90
C THR A 20 19.43 -7.95 0.38
N ILE A 21 19.87 -6.81 -0.17
CA ILE A 21 19.92 -6.58 -1.63
C ILE A 21 20.89 -7.58 -2.30
N ALA A 22 22.08 -7.78 -1.74
CA ALA A 22 23.11 -8.64 -2.32
C ALA A 22 22.71 -10.13 -2.33
N GLU A 23 22.00 -10.58 -1.30
CA GLU A 23 21.48 -11.94 -1.15
C GLU A 23 20.27 -12.21 -2.07
N ASN A 24 19.41 -11.21 -2.27
CA ASN A 24 18.19 -11.33 -3.07
C ASN A 24 18.39 -10.67 -4.44
N ARG A 25 19.01 -11.39 -5.39
CA ARG A 25 19.26 -10.91 -6.76
C ARG A 25 18.03 -10.97 -7.65
N ILE A 26 16.90 -10.46 -7.16
CA ILE A 26 15.61 -10.41 -7.85
C ILE A 26 15.36 -8.95 -8.23
N GLY A 27 15.15 -8.70 -9.51
CA GLY A 27 14.73 -7.42 -10.05
C GLY A 27 13.21 -7.32 -10.22
N ILE A 28 12.74 -6.19 -10.73
CA ILE A 28 11.30 -5.98 -10.95
C ILE A 28 10.72 -6.91 -12.02
N VAL A 29 11.53 -7.32 -13.00
CA VAL A 29 11.13 -8.30 -14.01
C VAL A 29 10.85 -9.65 -13.36
N ASP A 30 11.72 -10.12 -12.48
CA ASP A 30 11.53 -11.37 -11.74
C ASP A 30 10.27 -11.31 -10.86
N VAL A 31 10.04 -10.18 -10.17
CA VAL A 31 8.80 -9.96 -9.39
C VAL A 31 7.57 -10.08 -10.29
N TRP A 32 7.61 -9.51 -11.51
CA TRP A 32 6.52 -9.62 -12.47
C TRP A 32 6.34 -11.04 -13.01
N GLU A 33 7.42 -11.75 -13.32
CA GLU A 33 7.36 -13.14 -13.80
C GLU A 33 6.78 -14.09 -12.75
N ASN A 34 7.07 -13.83 -11.47
CA ASN A 34 6.55 -14.58 -10.34
C ASN A 34 5.12 -14.19 -9.94
N SER A 35 4.50 -13.21 -10.61
CA SER A 35 3.12 -12.81 -10.33
C SER A 35 2.12 -13.91 -10.73
N PRO A 36 1.33 -14.47 -9.78
CA PRO A 36 0.32 -15.47 -10.10
C PRO A 36 -0.76 -14.95 -11.07
N VAL A 37 -1.16 -13.69 -10.90
CA VAL A 37 -2.10 -13.01 -11.80
C VAL A 37 -1.34 -11.93 -12.57
N ARG A 38 -1.48 -11.92 -13.90
CA ARG A 38 -0.83 -10.95 -14.79
C ARG A 38 -1.85 -10.27 -15.68
N ALA A 39 -1.66 -8.97 -15.91
CA ALA A 39 -2.43 -8.23 -16.90
C ALA A 39 -2.21 -8.85 -18.29
N ARG A 40 -3.29 -8.99 -19.05
CA ARG A 40 -3.28 -9.61 -20.39
C ARG A 40 -3.11 -8.59 -21.51
N ASP A 41 -3.27 -7.31 -21.19
CA ASP A 41 -3.23 -6.18 -22.10
C ASP A 41 -2.64 -4.94 -21.39
N ASN A 42 -2.66 -3.81 -22.10
CA ASN A 42 -2.16 -2.53 -21.60
C ASN A 42 -3.26 -1.61 -21.08
N ASP A 43 -4.50 -2.08 -20.90
CA ASP A 43 -5.54 -1.29 -20.28
C ASP A 43 -5.34 -1.18 -18.76
N SER A 44 -6.21 -0.43 -18.09
CA SER A 44 -6.18 -0.33 -16.62
C SER A 44 -7.12 -1.38 -16.06
N HIS A 45 -6.60 -2.23 -15.17
CA HIS A 45 -7.39 -3.26 -14.47
C HIS A 45 -7.69 -2.86 -13.02
N ALA A 46 -7.78 -1.55 -12.77
CA ALA A 46 -7.90 -1.01 -11.42
C ALA A 46 -9.12 -1.54 -10.66
N GLU A 47 -10.24 -1.74 -11.36
CA GLU A 47 -11.50 -2.24 -10.78
C GLU A 47 -11.35 -3.71 -10.40
N GLU A 48 -10.87 -4.54 -11.33
CA GLU A 48 -10.67 -5.97 -11.16
C GLU A 48 -9.67 -6.26 -10.03
N ILE A 49 -8.59 -5.49 -9.94
CA ILE A 49 -7.60 -5.64 -8.88
C ILE A 49 -8.24 -5.27 -7.53
N VAL A 50 -8.90 -4.12 -7.43
CA VAL A 50 -9.58 -3.71 -6.20
C VAL A 50 -10.64 -4.73 -5.78
N ASP A 51 -11.29 -5.37 -6.74
CA ASP A 51 -12.29 -6.40 -6.50
C ASP A 51 -11.73 -7.64 -5.81
N THR A 52 -10.48 -8.00 -6.12
CA THR A 52 -9.78 -9.09 -5.44
C THR A 52 -9.24 -8.69 -4.07
N LEU A 53 -8.90 -7.41 -3.87
CA LEU A 53 -8.24 -6.95 -2.64
C LEU A 53 -9.23 -6.75 -1.49
N PHE A 54 -10.46 -6.32 -1.77
CA PHE A 54 -11.45 -5.94 -0.76
C PHE A 54 -12.72 -6.77 -0.89
N PRO A 55 -13.46 -7.04 0.19
CA PRO A 55 -14.83 -7.57 0.12
C PRO A 55 -15.78 -6.62 -0.65
N ALA A 56 -16.86 -7.16 -1.23
CA ALA A 56 -17.79 -6.40 -2.10
C ALA A 56 -18.49 -5.24 -1.38
N GLU A 57 -18.82 -5.45 -0.11
CA GLU A 57 -19.49 -4.51 0.77
C GLU A 57 -18.57 -3.42 1.34
N SER A 58 -17.28 -3.44 1.00
CA SER A 58 -16.31 -2.48 1.55
C SER A 58 -16.62 -1.04 1.11
N LEU A 59 -16.63 -0.13 2.09
CA LEU A 59 -16.48 1.29 1.83
C LEU A 59 -15.00 1.59 1.57
N LEU A 60 -14.69 2.15 0.40
CA LEU A 60 -13.34 2.49 0.00
C LEU A 60 -13.16 4.00 0.00
N CYS A 61 -12.14 4.46 0.72
CA CYS A 61 -11.68 5.84 0.62
C CYS A 61 -10.64 5.95 -0.50
N VAL A 62 -11.01 6.64 -1.58
CA VAL A 62 -10.16 6.86 -2.76
C VAL A 62 -10.01 8.35 -3.04
N GLY A 63 -8.94 8.72 -3.73
CA GLY A 63 -8.69 10.12 -4.06
C GLY A 63 -8.07 10.34 -5.42
N ARG A 64 -8.61 11.27 -6.19
CA ARG A 64 -7.95 11.84 -7.37
C ARG A 64 -6.75 12.68 -6.99
N SER A 65 -6.82 13.32 -5.82
CA SER A 65 -5.75 14.08 -5.19
C SER A 65 -5.89 13.98 -3.67
N ARG A 66 -5.03 14.67 -2.91
CA ARG A 66 -5.17 14.78 -1.45
C ARG A 66 -6.31 15.69 -0.99
N SER A 67 -6.97 16.40 -1.91
CA SER A 67 -8.12 17.28 -1.61
C SER A 67 -9.41 16.85 -2.31
N GLN A 68 -9.32 15.99 -3.33
CA GLN A 68 -10.46 15.40 -4.03
C GLN A 68 -10.56 13.94 -3.63
N ILE A 69 -11.30 13.70 -2.56
CA ILE A 69 -11.44 12.40 -1.89
C ILE A 69 -12.91 12.02 -1.85
N GLU A 70 -13.18 10.72 -1.97
CA GLU A 70 -14.49 10.16 -1.71
C GLU A 70 -14.38 8.81 -1.00
N THR A 71 -15.28 8.55 -0.05
CA THR A 71 -15.51 7.28 0.62
C THR A 71 -16.87 6.75 0.19
N ARG A 72 -16.88 5.74 -0.67
CA ARG A 72 -18.10 5.16 -1.26
C ARG A 72 -18.00 3.65 -1.28
N CYS A 73 -19.13 2.96 -1.47
CA CYS A 73 -19.07 1.53 -1.71
C CYS A 73 -18.43 1.24 -3.07
N ARG A 74 -17.91 0.03 -3.25
CA ARG A 74 -17.25 -0.38 -4.50
C ARG A 74 -18.13 -0.19 -5.73
N GLU A 75 -19.42 -0.54 -5.64
CA GLU A 75 -20.34 -0.44 -6.77
C GLU A 75 -20.59 1.00 -7.23
N GLU A 76 -20.59 1.97 -6.30
CA GLU A 76 -20.66 3.39 -6.66
C GLU A 76 -19.39 3.87 -7.39
N LEU A 77 -18.23 3.28 -7.09
CA LEU A 77 -16.94 3.69 -7.65
C LEU A 77 -16.67 3.13 -9.06
N ARG A 78 -17.54 2.25 -9.56
CA ARG A 78 -17.37 1.59 -10.86
C ARG A 78 -17.12 2.57 -12.00
N GLY A 79 -16.11 2.26 -12.81
CA GLY A 79 -15.69 3.07 -13.95
C GLY A 79 -14.91 4.33 -13.55
N ARG A 80 -14.58 4.50 -12.26
CA ARG A 80 -13.88 5.69 -11.75
C ARG A 80 -12.52 5.36 -11.16
N LEU A 81 -12.25 4.12 -10.73
CA LEU A 81 -11.01 3.76 -10.01
C LEU A 81 -9.75 4.00 -10.84
N HIS A 82 -9.79 3.75 -12.15
CA HIS A 82 -8.65 4.02 -13.06
C HIS A 82 -8.23 5.50 -13.10
N ARG A 83 -9.07 6.43 -12.62
CA ARG A 83 -8.81 7.89 -12.55
C ARG A 83 -8.30 8.33 -11.18
N MET A 84 -8.26 7.43 -10.20
CA MET A 84 -7.84 7.72 -8.84
C MET A 84 -6.33 7.53 -8.69
N GLN A 85 -5.72 8.38 -7.87
CA GLN A 85 -4.31 8.27 -7.47
C GLN A 85 -4.15 7.42 -6.23
N PHE A 86 -5.06 7.60 -5.28
CA PHE A 86 -4.89 7.15 -3.92
C PHE A 86 -6.03 6.26 -3.46
N ILE A 87 -5.71 5.38 -2.54
CA ILE A 87 -6.64 4.53 -1.81
C ILE A 87 -6.13 4.35 -0.38
N VAL A 88 -7.03 4.23 0.60
CA VAL A 88 -6.69 3.74 1.94
C VAL A 88 -6.64 2.20 1.90
N PRO A 89 -5.57 1.54 2.39
CA PRO A 89 -5.37 0.10 2.23
C PRO A 89 -6.21 -0.74 3.22
N SER A 90 -7.36 -0.22 3.64
CA SER A 90 -8.30 -0.82 4.59
C SER A 90 -9.69 -0.24 4.33
N ALA A 91 -10.73 -1.04 4.54
CA ALA A 91 -12.11 -0.56 4.43
C ALA A 91 -12.39 0.52 5.48
N MET A 92 -13.23 1.49 5.11
CA MET A 92 -13.71 2.51 6.01
C MET A 92 -14.90 1.98 6.84
N SER A 93 -15.08 2.52 8.03
CA SER A 93 -16.15 2.12 8.96
C SER A 93 -17.48 2.81 8.63
N ALA A 94 -17.43 4.00 8.03
CA ALA A 94 -18.57 4.80 7.61
C ALA A 94 -18.21 5.71 6.42
N ALA A 95 -19.16 6.52 5.95
CA ALA A 95 -18.91 7.50 4.88
C ALA A 95 -17.97 8.64 5.33
N SER A 96 -18.02 9.03 6.60
CA SER A 96 -17.18 10.08 7.19
C SER A 96 -16.96 9.84 8.68
N GLY A 97 -15.89 10.43 9.23
CA GLY A 97 -15.64 10.47 10.68
C GLY A 97 -14.99 11.78 11.08
N LEU A 98 -14.67 11.91 12.37
CA LEU A 98 -14.10 13.15 12.90
C LEU A 98 -12.58 13.21 12.68
N THR A 99 -12.09 14.37 12.26
CA THR A 99 -10.67 14.68 12.30
C THR A 99 -10.22 14.93 13.74
N ARG A 100 -8.90 14.99 13.98
CA ARG A 100 -8.37 15.41 15.30
C ARG A 100 -8.84 16.81 15.71
N GLY A 101 -9.17 17.67 14.75
CA GLY A 101 -9.69 19.02 14.97
C GLY A 101 -11.21 19.09 15.13
N GLY A 102 -11.93 17.95 15.12
CA GLY A 102 -13.37 17.90 15.32
C GLY A 102 -14.22 18.20 14.08
N THR A 103 -13.62 18.33 12.90
CA THR A 103 -14.36 18.49 11.64
C THR A 103 -14.68 17.13 11.01
N LEU A 104 -15.80 17.03 10.29
CA LEU A 104 -16.13 15.82 9.53
C LEU A 104 -15.28 15.72 8.26
N SER A 105 -14.80 14.51 7.95
CA SER A 105 -14.08 14.20 6.71
C SER A 105 -14.29 12.75 6.30
N GLU A 106 -14.30 12.49 5.00
CA GLU A 106 -14.38 11.14 4.43
C GLU A 106 -13.09 10.34 4.70
N HIS A 107 -11.97 11.05 4.86
CA HIS A 107 -10.63 10.50 5.10
C HIS A 107 -10.13 10.87 6.49
N THR A 108 -10.34 9.96 7.45
CA THR A 108 -9.85 10.12 8.83
C THR A 108 -9.45 8.78 9.42
N LEU A 109 -8.57 8.83 10.43
CA LEU A 109 -8.20 7.63 11.21
C LEU A 109 -9.40 7.07 11.99
N ASP A 110 -10.28 7.96 12.48
CA ASP A 110 -11.53 7.63 13.16
C ASP A 110 -12.49 6.83 12.25
N ASN A 111 -12.55 7.21 10.97
CA ASN A 111 -13.35 6.51 9.96
C ASN A 111 -12.67 5.28 9.36
N THR A 112 -11.43 4.95 9.73
CA THR A 112 -10.74 3.80 9.14
C THR A 112 -11.01 2.54 9.95
N GLY A 113 -11.40 1.45 9.29
CA GLY A 113 -11.60 0.15 9.91
C GLY A 113 -10.31 -0.56 10.34
N PRO A 114 -10.38 -1.84 10.76
CA PRO A 114 -9.21 -2.64 11.08
C PRO A 114 -8.25 -2.74 9.89
N ARG A 115 -6.95 -2.81 10.19
CA ARG A 115 -5.93 -2.88 9.14
C ARG A 115 -6.09 -4.16 8.32
N ARG A 116 -6.38 -4.02 7.03
CA ARG A 116 -6.45 -5.14 6.08
C ARG A 116 -5.10 -5.43 5.47
N PHE A 117 -4.42 -4.38 5.01
CA PHE A 117 -3.06 -4.47 4.47
C PHE A 117 -2.12 -3.53 5.22
N ILE A 118 -0.88 -3.96 5.41
CA ILE A 118 0.24 -3.06 5.69
C ILE A 118 0.98 -2.83 4.38
N VAL A 119 1.22 -1.56 4.05
CA VAL A 119 1.93 -1.19 2.83
C VAL A 119 3.34 -0.76 3.20
N VAL A 120 4.31 -1.22 2.44
CA VAL A 120 5.72 -0.87 2.58
C VAL A 120 6.15 -0.21 1.28
N GLU A 121 6.64 1.02 1.38
CA GLU A 121 7.20 1.77 0.25
C GLU A 121 8.65 2.19 0.51
N PHE A 122 9.44 2.26 -0.56
CA PHE A 122 10.83 2.69 -0.53
C PHE A 122 11.01 3.89 -1.46
N ASP A 123 11.58 4.97 -0.94
CA ASP A 123 11.83 6.20 -1.70
C ASP A 123 13.28 6.34 -2.22
N THR A 124 14.14 5.38 -1.88
CA THR A 124 15.57 5.36 -2.19
C THR A 124 15.99 4.02 -2.79
N GLY A 125 17.11 4.04 -3.51
CA GLY A 125 17.60 2.89 -4.28
C GLY A 125 16.94 2.75 -5.65
N THR A 126 17.52 1.88 -6.48
CA THR A 126 16.96 1.53 -7.79
C THR A 126 15.69 0.69 -7.64
N ILE A 127 14.89 0.59 -8.70
CA ILE A 127 13.68 -0.24 -8.70
C ILE A 127 14.01 -1.71 -8.42
N ASP A 128 15.14 -2.22 -8.90
CA ASP A 128 15.57 -3.60 -8.64
C ASP A 128 16.05 -3.79 -7.21
N GLU A 129 16.74 -2.82 -6.62
CA GLU A 129 17.07 -2.87 -5.18
C GLU A 129 15.81 -2.88 -4.30
N GLN A 130 14.79 -2.12 -4.70
CA GLN A 130 13.49 -2.16 -4.02
C GLN A 130 12.81 -3.53 -4.19
N ALA A 131 12.84 -4.10 -5.41
CA ALA A 131 12.29 -5.42 -5.70
C ALA A 131 12.96 -6.52 -4.87
N ALA A 132 14.29 -6.50 -4.76
CA ALA A 132 15.07 -7.40 -3.91
C ALA A 132 14.62 -7.38 -2.45
N ILE A 133 14.43 -6.19 -1.88
CA ILE A 133 13.96 -6.03 -0.51
C ILE A 133 12.51 -6.49 -0.35
N ILE A 134 11.64 -6.17 -1.31
CA ILE A 134 10.25 -6.62 -1.32
C ILE A 134 10.19 -8.15 -1.33
N TRP A 135 11.02 -8.80 -2.15
CA TRP A 135 11.06 -10.26 -2.23
C TRP A 135 11.53 -10.90 -0.92
N HIS A 136 12.53 -10.31 -0.27
CA HIS A 136 12.93 -10.70 1.08
C HIS A 136 11.79 -10.55 2.10
N LEU A 137 11.01 -9.47 2.03
CA LEU A 137 9.87 -9.27 2.93
C LEU A 137 8.72 -10.23 2.63
N ALA A 138 8.55 -10.68 1.39
CA ALA A 138 7.54 -11.66 0.99
C ALA A 138 7.73 -13.02 1.68
N SER A 139 8.94 -13.35 2.14
CA SER A 139 9.19 -14.57 2.93
C SER A 139 8.69 -14.47 4.39
N ARG A 140 8.25 -13.29 4.82
CA ARG A 140 7.89 -12.98 6.22
C ARG A 140 6.43 -12.62 6.42
N ALA A 141 5.77 -12.12 5.37
CA ALA A 141 4.35 -11.81 5.37
C ALA A 141 3.77 -12.07 3.97
N PRO A 142 2.47 -12.39 3.86
CA PRO A 142 1.84 -12.66 2.56
C PRO A 142 1.86 -11.42 1.68
N LEU A 143 2.74 -11.39 0.67
CA LEU A 143 2.77 -10.35 -0.36
C LEU A 143 1.57 -10.53 -1.28
N THR A 144 0.72 -9.51 -1.38
CA THR A 144 -0.51 -9.54 -2.19
C THR A 144 -0.36 -8.72 -3.46
N LEU A 145 0.29 -7.56 -3.39
CA LEU A 145 0.35 -6.60 -4.49
C LEU A 145 1.69 -5.87 -4.49
N VAL A 146 2.27 -5.66 -5.66
CA VAL A 146 3.35 -4.66 -5.86
C VAL A 146 2.91 -3.70 -6.95
N VAL A 147 2.81 -2.41 -6.60
CA VAL A 147 2.43 -1.34 -7.52
C VAL A 147 3.53 -0.29 -7.62
N HIS A 148 3.85 0.13 -8.83
CA HIS A 148 4.76 1.25 -9.06
C HIS A 148 4.04 2.58 -8.89
N SER A 149 4.67 3.51 -8.20
CA SER A 149 4.03 4.78 -7.85
C SER A 149 3.79 5.75 -9.01
N GLY A 150 4.21 5.36 -10.22
CA GLY A 150 4.29 6.24 -11.39
C GLY A 150 5.42 7.27 -11.27
N SER A 151 6.38 7.05 -10.37
CA SER A 151 7.59 7.86 -10.22
C SER A 151 8.83 6.99 -10.04
N LYS A 152 9.19 6.66 -8.79
CA LYS A 152 10.48 6.07 -8.41
C LYS A 152 10.35 4.97 -7.34
N SER A 153 9.15 4.75 -6.83
CA SER A 153 8.91 3.89 -5.67
C SER A 153 7.98 2.74 -6.03
N LEU A 154 8.29 1.57 -5.49
CA LEU A 154 7.38 0.44 -5.41
C LEU A 154 6.66 0.49 -4.06
N HIS A 155 5.35 0.25 -4.09
CA HIS A 155 4.53 0.01 -2.91
C HIS A 155 4.20 -1.48 -2.89
N SER A 156 4.66 -2.18 -1.87
CA SER A 156 4.34 -3.59 -1.64
C SER A 156 3.29 -3.71 -0.54
N TRP A 157 2.20 -4.42 -0.82
CA TRP A 157 1.09 -4.60 0.11
C TRP A 157 1.11 -6.01 0.66
N TYR A 158 1.06 -6.12 1.98
CA TYR A 158 1.05 -7.40 2.69
C TYR A 158 -0.27 -7.57 3.43
N TYR A 159 -0.96 -8.69 3.19
CA TYR A 159 -2.22 -8.99 3.86
C TYR A 159 -1.97 -9.28 5.35
N CYS A 160 -2.68 -8.57 6.21
CA CYS A 160 -2.52 -8.69 7.67
C CYS A 160 -3.83 -8.60 8.45
N PHE A 161 -4.97 -8.72 7.78
CA PHE A 161 -6.27 -8.67 8.45
C PHE A 161 -6.37 -9.76 9.52
N GLY A 162 -6.85 -9.38 10.71
CA GLY A 162 -6.96 -10.28 11.86
C GLY A 162 -5.64 -10.66 12.55
N GLN A 163 -4.49 -10.18 12.06
CA GLN A 163 -3.21 -10.43 12.72
C GLN A 163 -3.05 -9.56 13.99
N PRO A 164 -2.42 -10.08 15.06
CA PRO A 164 -2.08 -9.29 16.23
C PRO A 164 -1.21 -8.08 15.87
N GLU A 165 -1.54 -6.89 16.40
CA GLU A 165 -0.86 -5.64 16.05
C GLU A 165 0.65 -5.70 16.34
N ASN A 166 1.07 -6.39 17.40
CA ASN A 166 2.50 -6.56 17.72
C ASN A 166 3.26 -7.35 16.64
N ARG A 167 2.64 -8.35 16.01
CA ARG A 167 3.26 -9.08 14.87
C ARG A 167 3.38 -8.20 13.64
N VAL A 168 2.31 -7.44 13.32
CA VAL A 168 2.33 -6.49 12.19
C VAL A 168 3.39 -5.40 12.44
N ARG A 169 3.50 -4.92 13.68
CA ARG A 169 4.51 -3.95 14.08
C ARG A 169 5.92 -4.51 13.98
N GLN A 170 6.15 -5.76 14.39
CA GLN A 170 7.47 -6.40 14.24
C GLN A 170 7.89 -6.51 12.77
N PHE A 171 6.98 -6.96 11.91
CA PHE A 171 7.21 -7.00 10.46
C PHE A 171 7.52 -5.60 9.91
N PHE A 172 6.69 -4.61 10.25
CA PHE A 172 6.85 -3.26 9.73
C PHE A 172 8.13 -2.58 10.25
N SER A 173 8.50 -2.78 11.52
CA SER A 173 9.77 -2.28 12.06
C SER A 173 10.98 -2.87 11.33
N HIS A 174 10.93 -4.14 10.93
CA HIS A 174 11.97 -4.77 10.09
C HIS A 174 11.99 -4.18 8.68
N ALA A 175 10.83 -3.89 8.09
CA ALA A 175 10.77 -3.17 6.82
C ALA A 175 11.37 -1.75 6.93
N VAL A 176 11.11 -1.03 8.03
CA VAL A 176 11.68 0.30 8.28
C VAL A 176 13.19 0.25 8.52
N SER A 177 13.71 -0.77 9.22
CA SER A 177 15.18 -0.93 9.35
C SER A 177 15.85 -1.19 8.00
N LEU A 178 15.13 -1.79 7.05
CA LEU A 178 15.55 -1.95 5.66
C LEU A 178 15.34 -0.69 4.80
N GLY A 179 14.80 0.41 5.35
CA GLY A 179 14.64 1.70 4.68
C GLY A 179 13.23 2.04 4.18
N ALA A 180 12.19 1.36 4.66
CA ALA A 180 10.81 1.71 4.33
C ALA A 180 10.36 3.04 4.98
N ASP A 181 9.45 3.76 4.33
CA ASP A 181 8.86 4.98 4.89
C ASP A 181 7.96 4.65 6.11
N PRO A 182 8.29 5.13 7.32
CA PRO A 182 7.49 4.88 8.52
C PRO A 182 6.08 5.50 8.48
N ALA A 183 5.80 6.47 7.61
CA ALA A 183 4.49 7.11 7.49
C ALA A 183 3.38 6.12 7.09
N THR A 184 3.73 5.06 6.36
CA THR A 184 2.81 3.99 5.94
C THR A 184 2.29 3.12 7.10
N TRP A 185 2.80 3.31 8.32
CA TRP A 185 2.18 2.75 9.51
C TRP A 185 0.77 3.31 9.75
N GLY A 186 0.45 4.54 9.38
CA GLY A 186 -0.88 5.12 9.63
C GLY A 186 -1.99 4.30 8.96
N ARG A 187 -3.03 3.87 9.69
CA ARG A 187 -4.14 3.08 9.11
C ARG A 187 -4.87 3.82 7.99
N SER A 188 -5.03 5.14 8.15
CA SER A 188 -5.64 6.01 7.15
C SER A 188 -4.63 6.54 6.13
N GLN A 189 -3.38 6.09 6.11
CA GLN A 189 -2.39 6.64 5.17
C GLN A 189 -2.81 6.33 3.73
N PHE A 190 -2.82 7.35 2.88
CA PHE A 190 -3.04 7.14 1.46
C PHE A 190 -1.81 6.49 0.82
N VAL A 191 -2.08 5.43 0.05
CA VAL A 191 -1.10 4.74 -0.77
C VAL A 191 -1.58 4.74 -2.22
N ARG A 192 -0.76 4.25 -3.14
CA ARG A 192 -1.13 4.23 -4.56
C ARG A 192 -2.20 3.19 -4.84
N LEU A 193 -3.23 3.63 -5.55
CA LEU A 193 -4.27 2.75 -6.07
C LEU A 193 -3.68 1.90 -7.22
N PRO A 194 -3.76 0.56 -7.15
CA PRO A 194 -3.26 -0.33 -8.21
C PRO A 194 -3.92 -0.04 -9.54
N ASP A 195 -3.12 0.14 -10.57
CA ASP A 195 -3.54 0.51 -11.93
C ASP A 195 -4.32 1.83 -12.05
N GLY A 196 -4.34 2.63 -10.98
CA GLY A 196 -4.79 4.01 -10.99
C GLY A 196 -3.87 4.92 -11.80
N ARG A 197 -4.20 6.22 -11.85
CA ARG A 197 -3.43 7.19 -12.63
C ARG A 197 -3.04 8.40 -11.80
N ARG A 198 -1.78 8.80 -11.91
CA ARG A 198 -1.26 10.07 -11.41
C ARG A 198 -1.95 11.25 -12.07
N GLY A 199 -1.90 12.41 -11.40
CA GLY A 199 -2.39 13.68 -11.98
C GLY A 199 -1.68 14.09 -13.27
N ASN A 200 -0.48 13.54 -13.55
CA ASN A 200 0.24 13.71 -14.81
C ASN A 200 -0.04 12.60 -15.86
N GLY A 201 -1.07 11.78 -15.64
CA GLY A 201 -1.53 10.73 -16.56
C GLY A 201 -0.77 9.40 -16.47
N LYS A 202 0.38 9.34 -15.79
CA LYS A 202 1.17 8.10 -15.63
C LYS A 202 0.36 7.05 -14.86
N ARG A 203 0.26 5.84 -15.42
CA ARG A 203 -0.34 4.68 -14.75
C ARG A 203 0.54 4.23 -13.58
N GLN A 204 -0.11 3.84 -12.50
CA GLN A 204 0.49 3.21 -11.34
C GLN A 204 0.46 1.70 -11.57
N THR A 205 1.35 1.22 -12.44
CA THR A 205 1.32 -0.17 -12.93
C THR A 205 1.50 -1.18 -11.81
N THR A 206 0.65 -2.18 -11.80
CA THR A 206 0.76 -3.36 -10.96
C THR A 206 1.75 -4.35 -11.56
N TYR A 207 2.82 -4.66 -10.83
CA TYR A 207 3.83 -5.64 -11.23
C TYR A 207 3.59 -7.02 -10.63
N TYR A 208 2.98 -7.11 -9.44
CA TYR A 208 2.69 -8.38 -8.79
C TYR A 208 1.27 -8.36 -8.22
N LEU A 209 0.53 -9.46 -8.36
CA LEU A 209 -0.78 -9.68 -7.78
C LEU A 209 -0.98 -11.16 -7.41
N ASN A 210 -1.18 -11.42 -6.12
CA ASN A 210 -1.49 -12.71 -5.51
C ASN A 210 -2.62 -12.50 -4.48
N PRO A 211 -3.88 -12.47 -4.95
CA PRO A 211 -5.03 -12.05 -4.15
C PRO A 211 -5.43 -13.06 -3.07
#